data_AF-A0A1B9NHH0-F1
#
_entry.id   AF-A0A1B9NHH0-F1
#
_cell.length_a   1.000
_cell.length_b   1.000
_cell.length_c   1.000
_cell.angle_alpha   90.00
_cell.angle_beta   90.00
_cell.angle_gamma   90.00
#
_symmetry.space_group_name_H-M   'P 1'
#
loop_
_entity.id
_entity.type
_entity.pdbx_description
1 polymer ?
#
loop_
_entity_poly.entity_id
_entity_poly.type
_entity_poly.pdbx_seq_one_letter_code
_entity_poly.pdbx_strand_id
1 'polypeptide(L)'
;MKHWFAYRGDKKGSQSEQTAWCSAIGYRMPRVKELTNVKCGRKDDRGRIDFPCLNDIDGAFRPPLNYRRDNFPDTALYYVGSGLLSEWGSLITPLCGYRNFSCHATVFSSDKGFLVALESRGNVHYDPNSFINRGICVHP
;
A
#
# COMPACT_ATOMS: atom_id res chain seq x y z
N MET A 1 -19.67 3.54 -1.39
CA MET A 1 -19.21 3.01 -0.08
C MET A 1 -18.30 4.05 0.55
N LYS A 2 -18.38 4.28 1.87
CA LYS A 2 -17.50 5.20 2.59
C LYS A 2 -16.56 4.36 3.45
N HIS A 3 -15.28 4.30 3.08
CA HIS A 3 -14.24 3.67 3.90
C HIS A 3 -13.42 4.78 4.56
N TRP A 4 -13.26 4.71 5.87
CA TRP A 4 -12.41 5.63 6.62
C TRP A 4 -11.06 4.98 6.88
N PHE A 5 -9.99 5.69 6.56
CA PHE A 5 -8.63 5.22 6.79
C PHE A 5 -7.94 6.10 7.82
N ALA A 6 -7.19 5.47 8.72
CA ALA A 6 -6.40 6.13 9.76
C ALA A 6 -4.93 5.71 9.63
N TYR A 7 -4.05 6.69 9.42
CA TYR A 7 -2.62 6.46 9.35
C TYR A 7 -1.96 6.73 10.70
N ARG A 8 -1.08 5.82 11.15
CA ARG A 8 -0.40 5.93 12.45
C ARG A 8 0.75 6.95 12.46
N GLY A 9 1.03 7.60 11.33
CA GLY A 9 2.17 8.49 11.21
C GLY A 9 3.49 7.72 11.20
N ASP A 10 4.54 8.33 11.73
CA ASP A 10 5.89 7.76 11.77
C ASP A 10 6.13 6.71 12.85
N LYS A 11 5.08 6.31 13.60
CA LYS A 11 5.22 5.25 14.59
C LYS A 11 5.35 3.90 13.89
N LYS A 12 6.60 3.48 13.70
CA LYS A 12 6.95 2.13 13.25
C LYS A 12 6.79 1.11 14.38
N GLY A 13 6.54 -0.13 13.99
CA GLY A 13 6.39 -1.29 14.87
C GLY A 13 6.22 -2.54 14.01
N SER A 14 6.14 -3.69 14.63
CA SER A 14 5.79 -4.96 13.98
C SER A 14 4.36 -4.95 13.45
N GLN A 15 4.07 -5.84 12.50
CA GLN A 15 2.70 -6.01 11.97
C GLN A 15 1.70 -6.29 13.10
N SER A 16 2.08 -7.07 14.12
CA SER A 16 1.25 -7.34 15.30
C SER A 16 0.95 -6.08 16.10
N GLU A 17 1.96 -5.22 16.36
CA GLU A 17 1.77 -3.95 17.05
C GLU A 17 0.93 -2.94 16.26
N GLN A 18 1.02 -2.97 14.92
CA GLN A 18 0.16 -2.16 14.07
C GLN A 18 -1.29 -2.67 14.09
N THR A 19 -1.50 -3.98 14.03
CA THR A 19 -2.82 -4.60 14.14
C THR A 19 -3.46 -4.30 15.50
N ALA A 20 -2.72 -4.46 16.60
CA ALA A 20 -3.19 -4.16 17.94
C ALA A 20 -3.59 -2.69 18.09
N TRP A 21 -2.84 -1.77 17.48
CA TRP A 21 -3.20 -0.35 17.46
C TRP A 21 -4.49 -0.09 16.67
N CYS A 22 -4.67 -0.69 15.49
CA CYS A 22 -5.92 -0.59 14.74
C CYS A 22 -7.11 -1.07 15.57
N SER A 23 -6.99 -2.24 16.22
CA SER A 23 -8.06 -2.78 17.05
C SER A 23 -8.39 -1.88 18.24
N ALA A 24 -7.38 -1.27 18.87
CA ALA A 24 -7.58 -0.37 20.00
C ALA A 24 -8.39 0.90 19.65
N ILE A 25 -8.35 1.36 18.39
CA ILE A 25 -9.15 2.50 17.91
C ILE A 25 -10.47 2.08 17.26
N GLY A 26 -10.84 0.78 17.29
CA GLY A 26 -12.05 0.25 16.68
C GLY A 26 -11.96 -0.01 15.17
N TYR A 27 -10.73 -0.08 14.64
CA TYR A 27 -10.45 -0.31 13.22
C TYR A 27 -9.79 -1.68 13.02
N ARG A 28 -9.57 -2.08 11.77
CA ARG A 28 -8.73 -3.23 11.43
C ARG A 28 -7.63 -2.83 10.47
N MET A 29 -6.61 -3.68 10.36
CA MET A 29 -5.62 -3.52 9.31
C MET A 29 -6.26 -3.88 7.94
N PRO A 30 -6.05 -3.07 6.89
CA PRO A 30 -6.60 -3.34 5.57
C PRO A 30 -5.79 -4.43 4.84
N ARG A 31 -6.47 -5.15 3.95
CA ARG A 31 -5.83 -6.01 2.94
C ARG A 31 -5.24 -5.17 1.81
N VAL A 32 -4.31 -5.73 1.07
CA VAL A 32 -3.70 -5.10 -0.12
C VAL A 32 -4.77 -4.61 -1.09
N LYS A 33 -5.80 -5.43 -1.36
CA LYS A 33 -6.91 -5.11 -2.27
C LYS A 33 -7.76 -3.90 -1.87
N GLU A 34 -7.73 -3.51 -0.59
CA GLU A 34 -8.47 -2.35 -0.08
C GLU A 34 -7.64 -1.07 -0.20
N LEU A 35 -6.32 -1.20 -0.32
CA LEU A 35 -5.39 -0.09 -0.50
C LEU A 35 -5.09 0.16 -1.97
N THR A 36 -5.08 -0.88 -2.81
CA THR A 36 -4.65 -0.80 -4.20
C THR A 36 -5.20 -1.98 -5.02
N ASN A 37 -5.29 -1.81 -6.33
CA ASN A 37 -5.75 -2.84 -7.26
C ASN A 37 -4.62 -3.38 -8.16
N VAL A 38 -3.36 -3.39 -7.70
CA VAL A 38 -2.24 -3.87 -8.52
C VAL A 38 -2.32 -5.37 -8.83
N LYS A 39 -1.94 -5.72 -10.05
CA LYS A 39 -1.83 -7.11 -10.50
C LYS A 39 -0.52 -7.74 -10.03
N CYS A 40 -0.62 -8.95 -9.49
CA CYS A 40 0.54 -9.75 -9.09
C CYS A 40 1.28 -10.36 -10.29
N GLY A 41 2.43 -10.98 -10.04
CA GLY A 41 3.25 -11.63 -11.07
C GLY A 41 4.24 -10.71 -11.76
N ARG A 42 4.56 -9.56 -11.15
CA ARG A 42 5.63 -8.66 -11.62
C ARG A 42 6.99 -9.36 -11.44
N LYS A 43 7.87 -9.14 -12.42
CA LYS A 43 9.26 -9.61 -12.41
C LYS A 43 10.19 -8.41 -12.41
N ASP A 44 11.30 -8.50 -11.69
CA ASP A 44 12.39 -7.53 -11.75
C ASP A 44 13.21 -7.67 -13.05
N ASP A 45 14.16 -6.76 -13.26
CA ASP A 45 15.04 -6.73 -14.44
C ASP A 45 15.90 -8.01 -14.60
N ARG A 46 16.00 -8.82 -13.53
CA ARG A 46 16.73 -10.10 -13.50
C ARG A 46 15.80 -11.30 -13.68
N GLY A 47 14.53 -11.07 -13.99
CA GLY A 47 13.52 -12.10 -14.21
C GLY A 47 12.99 -12.77 -12.93
N ARG A 48 13.33 -12.26 -11.75
CA ARG A 48 12.84 -12.78 -10.46
C ARG A 48 11.48 -12.19 -10.15
N ILE A 49 10.59 -13.01 -9.59
CA ILE A 49 9.27 -12.53 -9.16
C ILE A 49 9.45 -11.61 -7.95
N ASP A 50 9.14 -10.32 -8.12
CA ASP A 50 9.27 -9.31 -7.07
C ASP A 50 7.94 -9.01 -6.36
N PHE A 51 6.83 -9.37 -7.01
CA PHE A 51 5.48 -9.31 -6.45
C PHE A 51 4.72 -10.61 -6.77
N PRO A 52 4.78 -11.64 -5.90
CA PRO A 52 4.15 -12.93 -6.13
C PRO A 52 2.63 -12.89 -5.91
N CYS A 53 1.91 -13.73 -6.63
CA CYS A 53 0.47 -13.94 -6.45
C CYS A 53 0.21 -14.84 -5.24
N LEU A 54 0.10 -14.24 -4.05
CA LEU A 54 -0.20 -14.93 -2.79
C LEU A 54 -1.42 -14.30 -2.11
N ASN A 55 -2.04 -15.02 -1.16
CA ASN A 55 -3.15 -14.51 -0.33
C ASN A 55 -4.33 -13.93 -1.13
N ASP A 56 -4.65 -14.54 -2.28
CA ASP A 56 -5.69 -14.09 -3.23
C ASP A 56 -5.48 -12.66 -3.76
N ILE A 57 -4.24 -12.18 -3.75
CA ILE A 57 -3.87 -10.89 -4.32
C ILE A 57 -3.71 -11.08 -5.83
N ASP A 58 -4.75 -10.74 -6.59
CA ASP A 58 -4.73 -10.62 -8.05
C ASP A 58 -5.60 -9.43 -8.47
N GLY A 59 -5.00 -8.24 -8.49
CA GLY A 59 -5.69 -7.02 -8.92
C GLY A 59 -5.81 -6.88 -10.43
N ALA A 60 -6.60 -5.91 -10.87
CA ALA A 60 -6.83 -5.64 -12.28
C ALA A 60 -5.84 -4.63 -12.90
N PHE A 61 -5.11 -3.85 -12.10
CA PHE A 61 -4.25 -2.77 -12.58
C PHE A 61 -2.85 -3.26 -12.92
N ARG A 62 -2.45 -3.11 -14.19
CA ARG A 62 -1.08 -3.30 -14.66
C ARG A 62 -0.56 -1.94 -15.16
N PRO A 63 0.55 -1.39 -14.64
CA PRO A 63 1.28 -0.38 -15.40
C PRO A 63 1.64 -0.98 -16.76
N PRO A 64 1.54 -0.24 -17.88
CA PRO A 64 1.95 -0.77 -19.18
C PRO A 64 3.39 -1.30 -19.09
N LEU A 65 3.64 -2.51 -19.63
CA LEU A 65 4.94 -3.20 -19.60
C LEU A 65 6.11 -2.39 -20.22
N ASN A 66 5.80 -1.31 -20.96
CA ASN A 66 6.76 -0.41 -21.60
C ASN A 66 6.91 0.95 -20.88
N TYR A 67 6.42 1.07 -19.64
CA TYR A 67 6.57 2.27 -18.84
C TYR A 67 8.03 2.36 -18.36
N ARG A 68 8.86 3.10 -19.13
CA ARG A 68 10.24 3.42 -18.77
C ARG A 68 10.32 3.88 -17.32
N ARG A 69 11.27 3.29 -16.60
CA ARG A 69 11.60 3.58 -15.21
C ARG A 69 12.19 4.99 -15.01
N ASP A 70 12.36 5.75 -16.09
CA ASP A 70 13.42 6.75 -16.18
C ASP A 70 12.94 8.20 -16.14
N ASN A 71 11.62 8.47 -16.20
CA ASN A 71 11.04 9.78 -15.91
C ASN A 71 9.51 9.65 -15.84
N PHE A 72 8.92 9.99 -14.69
CA PHE A 72 7.47 10.06 -14.42
C PHE A 72 6.59 10.35 -15.64
N PRO A 73 5.54 9.54 -15.89
CA PRO A 73 4.21 10.16 -15.87
C PRO A 73 3.20 9.41 -14.98
N ASP A 74 2.88 10.03 -13.84
CA ASP A 74 1.79 9.64 -12.94
C ASP A 74 0.42 9.65 -13.62
N THR A 75 0.06 8.58 -14.31
CA THR A 75 -1.34 8.32 -14.69
C THR A 75 -1.65 6.83 -14.53
N ALA A 76 -1.75 6.33 -13.30
CA ALA A 76 -2.76 5.31 -13.04
C ALA A 76 -4.14 5.97 -13.19
N LEU A 77 -4.99 5.38 -14.01
CA LEU A 77 -6.34 5.87 -14.17
C LEU A 77 -7.06 5.65 -12.83
N TYR A 78 -7.78 6.68 -12.36
CA TYR A 78 -8.56 6.59 -11.13
C TYR A 78 -9.77 5.68 -11.37
N TYR A 79 -9.86 4.58 -10.65
CA TYR A 79 -11.00 3.65 -10.75
C TYR A 79 -11.74 3.59 -9.41
N VAL A 80 -12.99 4.03 -9.39
CA VAL A 80 -13.84 3.95 -8.19
C VAL A 80 -14.12 2.48 -7.84
N GLY A 81 -13.96 2.11 -6.58
CA GLY A 81 -14.13 0.74 -6.09
C GLY A 81 -12.86 -0.12 -6.21
N SER A 82 -11.69 0.48 -6.47
CA SER A 82 -10.43 -0.24 -6.68
C SER A 82 -9.39 0.00 -5.57
N GLY A 83 -9.82 0.53 -4.43
CA GLY A 83 -8.99 0.71 -3.24
C GLY A 83 -8.43 2.12 -3.11
N LEU A 84 -7.99 2.46 -1.90
CA LEU A 84 -7.65 3.83 -1.48
C LEU A 84 -6.73 4.57 -2.46
N LEU A 85 -5.61 3.98 -2.84
CA LEU A 85 -4.57 4.64 -3.63
C LEU A 85 -4.88 4.62 -5.13
N SER A 86 -5.73 3.70 -5.58
CA SER A 86 -6.25 3.69 -6.94
C SER A 86 -7.40 4.69 -7.12
N GLU A 87 -8.11 5.03 -6.05
CA GLU A 87 -9.18 6.04 -6.05
C GLU A 87 -8.68 7.47 -5.79
N TRP A 88 -7.74 7.63 -4.86
CA TRP A 88 -7.30 8.95 -4.39
C TRP A 88 -5.89 9.32 -4.86
N GLY A 89 -5.15 8.36 -5.43
CA GLY A 89 -3.78 8.57 -5.89
C GLY A 89 -2.77 8.58 -4.74
N SER A 90 -1.68 9.30 -4.96
CA SER A 90 -0.61 9.44 -3.97
C SER A 90 -1.08 10.21 -2.75
N LEU A 91 -0.82 9.66 -1.55
CA LEU A 91 -1.16 10.31 -0.28
C LEU A 91 -0.01 11.14 0.28
N ILE A 92 1.05 11.42 -0.50
CA ILE A 92 2.19 12.25 -0.05
C ILE A 92 1.71 13.59 0.50
N THR A 93 0.98 14.38 -0.29
CA THR A 93 0.58 15.73 0.11
C THR A 93 -0.31 15.76 1.35
N PRO A 94 -1.39 14.95 1.48
CA PRO A 94 -2.22 14.96 2.69
C PRO A 94 -1.49 14.40 3.92
N LEU A 95 -0.50 13.51 3.76
CA LEU A 95 0.24 12.94 4.89
C LEU A 95 1.46 13.80 5.31
N CYS A 96 2.14 14.45 4.36
CA CYS A 96 3.30 15.31 4.60
C CYS A 96 2.93 16.70 5.15
N GLY A 97 1.75 17.22 4.81
CA GLY A 97 1.31 18.55 5.22
C GLY A 97 1.07 18.69 6.73
N TYR A 98 0.97 17.58 7.45
CA TYR A 98 0.74 17.54 8.90
C TYR A 98 2.04 17.14 9.62
N ARG A 99 2.82 18.14 10.07
CA ARG A 99 3.92 18.07 11.06
C ARG A 99 4.79 16.79 11.04
N ASN A 100 5.95 16.87 10.40
CA ASN A 100 7.11 15.96 10.57
C ASN A 100 6.92 14.48 10.17
N PHE A 101 5.86 14.10 9.46
CA PHE A 101 5.75 12.73 8.96
C PHE A 101 6.62 12.49 7.71
N SER A 102 7.34 11.37 7.69
CA SER A 102 8.07 10.90 6.50
C SER A 102 7.14 10.74 5.31
N CYS A 103 7.45 11.48 4.24
CA CYS A 103 6.70 11.49 2.99
C CYS A 103 6.75 10.20 2.19
N HIS A 104 7.78 9.39 2.42
CA HIS A 104 7.89 8.04 1.88
C HIS A 104 7.44 7.07 2.96
N ALA A 105 6.29 6.45 2.74
CA ALA A 105 5.65 5.59 3.72
C ALA A 105 5.16 4.32 3.03
N THR A 106 5.91 3.25 3.24
CA THR A 106 5.34 1.91 3.14
C THR A 106 4.59 1.59 4.42
N VAL A 107 3.45 0.94 4.30
CA VAL A 107 2.63 0.49 5.42
C VAL A 107 2.39 -1.00 5.34
N PHE A 108 2.24 -1.63 6.50
CA PHE A 108 1.76 -3.00 6.56
C PHE A 108 0.32 -3.10 6.06
N SER A 109 0.05 -4.15 5.29
CA SER A 109 -1.29 -4.69 5.11
C SER A 109 -1.49 -5.90 6.04
N SER A 110 -2.73 -6.38 6.17
CA SER A 110 -3.00 -7.63 6.88
C SER A 110 -2.53 -8.86 6.11
N ASP A 111 -2.26 -8.73 4.81
CA ASP A 111 -1.69 -9.81 4.01
C ASP A 111 -0.19 -9.92 4.32
N LYS A 112 0.18 -10.99 5.05
CA LYS A 112 1.53 -11.17 5.60
C LYS A 112 2.62 -11.07 4.53
N GLY A 113 3.67 -10.31 4.84
CA GLY A 113 4.82 -10.10 3.95
C GLY A 113 4.60 -9.04 2.87
N PHE A 114 3.42 -8.42 2.79
CA PHE A 114 3.16 -7.36 1.84
C PHE A 114 3.18 -5.98 2.49
N LEU A 115 3.85 -5.05 1.81
CA LEU A 115 3.92 -3.65 2.14
C LEU A 115 3.33 -2.83 0.99
N VAL A 116 2.56 -1.80 1.31
CA VAL A 116 1.98 -0.90 0.29
C VAL A 116 2.61 0.47 0.43
N ALA A 117 3.15 1.00 -0.66
CA ALA A 117 3.70 2.34 -0.75
C ALA A 117 2.58 3.37 -0.95
N LEU A 118 2.44 4.30 0.00
CA LEU A 118 1.42 5.35 -0.05
C LEU A 118 1.77 6.46 -1.05
N GLU A 119 3.06 6.56 -1.42
CA GLU A 119 3.58 7.60 -2.30
C GLU A 119 3.40 7.33 -3.79
N SER A 120 3.27 6.07 -4.20
CA SER A 120 3.39 5.66 -5.60
C SER A 120 2.17 4.85 -6.05
N ARG A 121 0.99 5.48 -5.98
CA ARG A 121 -0.31 4.92 -6.42
C ARG A 121 -0.55 3.48 -5.92
N GLY A 122 0.01 3.14 -4.76
CA GLY A 122 -0.12 1.82 -4.16
C GLY A 122 0.76 0.73 -4.75
N ASN A 123 2.01 1.03 -5.11
CA ASN A 123 3.00 -0.03 -5.36
C ASN A 123 3.06 -1.00 -4.18
N VAL A 124 3.13 -2.29 -4.49
CA VAL A 124 3.21 -3.34 -3.49
C VAL A 124 4.60 -3.96 -3.53
N HIS A 125 5.17 -4.14 -2.35
CA HIS A 125 6.44 -4.83 -2.14
C HIS A 125 6.17 -6.11 -1.36
N TYR A 126 6.75 -7.21 -1.82
CA TYR A 126 6.81 -8.44 -1.04
C TYR A 126 8.12 -8.49 -0.29
N ASP A 127 8.05 -8.29 1.03
CA ASP A 127 9.17 -8.41 1.94
C ASP A 127 8.74 -9.24 3.17
N PRO A 128 8.88 -10.57 3.11
CA PRO A 128 8.52 -11.44 4.22
C PRO A 128 9.43 -11.25 5.45
N ASN A 129 10.55 -10.56 5.30
CA ASN A 129 11.51 -10.27 6.37
C ASN A 129 11.34 -8.84 6.93
N SER A 130 10.32 -8.09 6.49
CA SER A 130 10.04 -6.77 7.07
C SER A 130 9.50 -6.91 8.48
N PHE A 131 10.36 -6.68 9.48
CA PHE A 131 9.98 -6.78 10.89
C PHE A 131 9.39 -5.50 11.48
N ILE A 132 9.71 -4.33 10.92
CA ILE A 132 9.33 -3.02 11.47
C ILE A 132 8.87 -2.10 10.35
N ASN A 133 7.62 -1.68 10.38
CA ASN A 133 7.08 -0.70 9.44
C ASN A 133 5.91 0.10 10.02
N ARG A 134 5.38 1.04 9.25
CA ARG A 134 4.25 1.90 9.63
C ARG A 134 2.92 1.18 9.47
N GLY A 135 1.89 1.69 10.14
CA GLY A 135 0.54 1.13 10.13
C GLY A 135 -0.47 2.07 9.48
N ILE A 136 -1.40 1.48 8.75
CA ILE A 136 -2.66 2.11 8.34
C ILE A 136 -3.81 1.20 8.78
N CYS A 137 -4.94 1.80 9.12
CA CYS A 137 -6.15 1.09 9.52
C CYS A 137 -7.32 1.50 8.64
N VAL A 138 -8.29 0.61 8.50
CA VAL A 138 -9.56 0.84 7.82
C VAL A 138 -10.72 0.55 8.78
N HIS A 139 -11.72 1.41 8.77
CA HIS A 139 -12.96 1.17 9.51
C HIS A 139 -13.70 -0.01 8.85
N PRO A 140 -14.24 -0.96 9.64
CA PRO A 140 -15.06 -2.06 9.12
C PRO A 140 -16.20 -1.60 8.21
#